data_AF-A0A9D5MWQ0-F1
#
_entry.id   AF-A0A9D5MWQ0-F1
#
_cell.length_a   1.000
_cell.length_b   1.000
_cell.length_c   1.000
_cell.angle_alpha   90.00
_cell.angle_beta   90.00
_cell.angle_gamma   90.00
#
_symmetry.space_group_name_H-M   'P 1'
#
loop_
_entity.id
_entity.type
_entity.pdbx_description
1 polymer ?
#
loop_
_entity_poly.entity_id
_entity_poly.type
_entity_poly.pdbx_seq_one_letter_code
_entity_poly.pdbx_strand_id
1 'polypeptide(L)'
;MEDVMKQEAVTCINRIGKIGQIIELICRIVMIIGLVAMIGLTVIVAVIPEGFLSIGVRGAMEIGVDLGALGVELSEEEQNEIADELDASKGELAMSFDGLKVEADSVETSVEDSKIQMTSTSETIQMMERFKLLATCIVAMLELMLALVTVIFAGRLCKAFRYCETPFGMDVIKKMTQLAYALIPWAVLHPTLKNAAGLMFSNEVQFTVDIGMIIVVLLVLALTYIFKYGAMLQQESDETL
;
A
#
# COMPACT_ATOMS: atom_id res chain seq x y z
N MET A 1 -3.05 -26.90 42.22
CA MET A 1 -3.98 -26.62 41.10
C MET A 1 -3.59 -25.33 40.40
N GLU A 2 -3.25 -24.27 41.15
CA GLU A 2 -2.76 -22.99 40.63
C GLU A 2 -1.44 -23.09 39.85
N ASP A 3 -0.45 -23.83 40.34
CA ASP A 3 0.82 -24.03 39.62
C ASP A 3 0.67 -24.78 38.29
N VAL A 4 -0.29 -25.71 38.22
CA VAL A 4 -0.60 -26.45 36.99
C VAL A 4 -1.19 -25.51 35.94
N MET A 5 -2.10 -24.62 36.34
CA MET A 5 -2.69 -23.60 35.45
C MET A 5 -1.65 -22.58 34.96
N LYS A 6 -0.73 -22.14 35.83
CA LYS A 6 0.38 -21.24 35.44
C LYS A 6 1.28 -21.91 34.38
N GLN A 7 1.61 -23.19 34.58
CA GLN A 7 2.47 -23.95 33.67
C GLN A 7 1.82 -24.17 32.29
N GLU A 8 0.50 -24.43 32.24
CA GLU A 8 -0.25 -24.53 30.99
C GLU A 8 -0.28 -23.20 30.22
N ALA A 9 -0.50 -22.08 30.91
CA ALA A 9 -0.54 -20.75 30.29
C ALA A 9 0.81 -20.38 29.64
N VAL A 10 1.93 -20.62 30.34
CA VAL A 10 3.29 -20.37 29.81
C VAL A 10 3.58 -21.26 28.59
N THR A 11 3.15 -22.52 28.64
CA THR A 11 3.32 -23.44 27.51
C THR A 11 2.54 -23.01 26.27
N CYS A 12 1.35 -22.44 26.44
CA CYS A 12 0.56 -21.86 25.36
C CYS A 12 1.27 -20.67 24.71
N ILE A 13 1.80 -19.74 25.52
CA ILE A 13 2.58 -18.59 25.04
C ILE A 13 3.82 -19.05 24.27
N ASN A 14 4.55 -20.04 24.80
CA ASN A 14 5.72 -20.60 24.13
C ASN A 14 5.37 -21.24 22.78
N ARG A 15 4.18 -21.85 22.66
CA ARG A 15 3.67 -22.39 21.39
C ARG A 15 3.38 -21.28 20.38
N ILE A 16 2.76 -20.17 20.82
CA ILE A 16 2.53 -18.98 19.98
C ILE A 16 3.87 -18.40 19.51
N GLY A 17 4.85 -18.26 20.40
CA GLY A 17 6.20 -17.81 20.07
C GLY A 17 6.86 -18.69 19.00
N LYS A 18 6.72 -20.02 19.11
CA LYS A 18 7.23 -20.98 18.11
C LYS A 18 6.56 -20.83 16.75
N ILE A 19 5.24 -20.68 16.71
CA ILE A 19 4.48 -20.48 15.46
C ILE A 19 4.90 -19.16 14.82
N GLY A 20 4.94 -18.07 15.60
CA GLY A 20 5.38 -16.76 15.12
C GLY A 20 6.80 -16.78 14.55
N GLN A 21 7.69 -17.58 15.13
CA GLN A 21 9.06 -17.76 14.62
C GLN A 21 9.10 -18.47 13.26
N ILE A 22 8.20 -19.44 13.03
CA ILE A 22 8.09 -20.13 11.73
C ILE A 22 7.53 -19.19 10.67
N ILE A 23 6.46 -18.45 11.00
CA ILE A 23 5.86 -17.45 10.11
C ILE A 23 6.92 -16.40 9.75
N GLU A 24 7.66 -15.91 10.73
CA GLU A 24 8.70 -14.92 10.50
C GLU A 24 9.82 -15.44 9.58
N LEU A 25 10.26 -16.69 9.77
CA LEU A 25 11.26 -17.30 8.89
C LEU A 25 10.78 -17.35 7.44
N ILE A 26 9.52 -17.74 7.21
CA ILE A 26 8.91 -17.80 5.88
C ILE A 26 8.86 -16.39 5.27
N CYS A 27 8.32 -15.41 6.01
CA CYS A 27 8.27 -14.02 5.56
C CYS A 27 9.66 -13.50 5.21
N ARG A 28 10.67 -13.74 6.05
CA ARG A 28 12.04 -13.31 5.81
C ARG A 28 12.62 -13.90 4.53
N ILE A 29 12.40 -15.19 4.27
CA ILE A 29 12.87 -15.86 3.04
C ILE A 29 12.21 -15.22 1.81
N VAL A 30 10.89 -15.04 1.83
CA VAL A 30 10.14 -14.40 0.73
C VAL A 30 10.67 -12.98 0.46
N MET A 31 10.91 -12.20 1.51
CA MET A 31 11.43 -10.84 1.40
C MET A 31 12.85 -10.82 0.81
N ILE A 32 13.72 -11.76 1.19
CA ILE A 32 15.08 -11.87 0.62
C ILE A 32 15.02 -12.23 -0.86
N ILE A 33 14.16 -13.19 -1.24
CA ILE A 33 13.96 -13.56 -2.64
C ILE A 33 13.46 -12.35 -3.44
N GLY A 34 12.48 -11.61 -2.89
CA GLY A 34 11.97 -10.38 -3.48
C GLY A 34 13.06 -9.32 -3.68
N LEU A 35 13.92 -9.10 -2.68
CA LEU A 35 15.06 -8.18 -2.79
C LEU A 35 16.04 -8.58 -3.90
N VAL A 36 16.40 -9.87 -3.97
CA VAL A 36 17.30 -10.37 -5.03
C VAL A 36 16.67 -10.20 -6.42
N ALA A 37 15.37 -10.50 -6.55
CA ALA A 37 14.63 -10.31 -7.79
C ALA A 37 14.59 -8.82 -8.21
N MET A 38 14.38 -7.90 -7.26
CA MET A 38 14.38 -6.46 -7.53
C MET A 38 15.75 -5.93 -7.93
N ILE A 39 16.83 -6.44 -7.34
CA ILE A 39 18.20 -6.11 -7.78
C ILE A 39 18.39 -6.56 -9.24
N GLY A 40 17.99 -7.78 -9.58
CA GLY A 40 18.06 -8.29 -10.95
C GLY A 40 17.24 -7.43 -11.93
N LEU A 41 16.01 -7.08 -11.56
CA LEU A 41 15.14 -6.20 -12.35
C LEU A 41 15.80 -4.83 -12.58
N THR A 42 16.39 -4.25 -11.54
CA THR A 42 17.07 -2.95 -11.64
C THR A 42 18.24 -3.00 -12.60
N VAL A 43 19.03 -4.08 -12.59
CA VAL A 43 20.14 -4.28 -13.55
C VAL A 43 19.62 -4.42 -14.97
N ILE A 44 18.54 -5.18 -15.19
CA ILE A 44 17.91 -5.33 -16.50
C ILE A 44 17.44 -3.97 -17.04
N VAL A 45 16.71 -3.20 -16.22
CA VAL A 45 16.26 -1.84 -16.55
C VAL A 45 17.44 -0.91 -16.83
N ALA A 46 18.59 -1.13 -16.19
CA ALA A 46 19.80 -0.36 -16.44
C ALA A 46 20.56 -0.76 -17.73
N VAL A 47 20.23 -1.86 -18.38
CA VAL A 47 20.86 -2.27 -19.65
C VAL A 47 19.96 -1.99 -20.86
N ILE A 48 18.66 -1.81 -20.64
CA ILE A 48 17.70 -1.52 -21.70
C ILE A 48 17.95 -0.11 -22.29
N PRO A 49 18.01 0.03 -23.63
CA PRO A 49 18.15 1.32 -24.29
C PRO A 49 16.91 2.20 -24.08
N GLU A 50 17.14 3.51 -24.03
CA GLU A 50 16.07 4.50 -23.84
C GLU A 50 15.03 4.38 -24.97
N GLY A 51 13.74 4.32 -24.61
CA GLY A 51 12.63 4.19 -25.57
C GLY A 51 12.21 2.76 -25.94
N PHE A 52 12.82 1.70 -25.40
CA PHE A 52 12.43 0.32 -25.70
C PHE A 52 11.12 -0.14 -25.00
N LEU A 53 10.77 0.51 -23.88
CA LEU A 53 9.57 0.19 -23.09
C LEU A 53 8.50 1.27 -23.32
N SER A 54 7.54 0.97 -24.19
CA SER A 54 6.29 1.73 -24.32
C SER A 54 5.19 1.02 -23.52
N ILE A 55 4.72 1.64 -22.46
CA ILE A 55 3.53 1.17 -21.75
C ILE A 55 2.36 1.99 -22.32
N GLY A 56 1.53 1.31 -23.12
CA GLY A 56 0.27 1.86 -23.61
C GLY A 56 -0.87 1.42 -22.69
N VAL A 57 -1.66 2.38 -22.22
CA VAL A 57 -2.93 2.09 -21.56
C VAL A 57 -4.04 2.33 -22.59
N ARG A 58 -4.81 1.29 -22.90
CA ARG A 58 -6.03 1.38 -23.72
C ARG A 58 -7.23 1.48 -22.79
N GLY A 59 -7.91 2.62 -22.83
CA GLY A 59 -9.16 2.85 -22.10
C GLY A 59 -10.30 3.14 -23.06
N ALA A 60 -11.44 2.47 -22.86
CA ALA A 60 -12.71 2.82 -23.48
C ALA A 60 -13.67 3.28 -22.37
N MET A 61 -14.24 4.48 -22.52
CA MET A 61 -15.25 5.01 -21.62
C MET A 61 -16.53 5.30 -22.42
N GLU A 62 -17.65 4.76 -21.94
CA GLU A 62 -18.98 5.01 -22.47
C GLU A 62 -19.77 5.80 -21.42
N ILE A 63 -20.15 7.04 -21.77
CA ILE A 63 -21.05 7.86 -20.95
C ILE A 63 -22.36 7.98 -21.72
N GLY A 64 -23.41 7.37 -21.15
CA GLY A 64 -24.78 7.48 -21.67
C GLY A 64 -25.63 8.35 -20.75
N VAL A 65 -26.21 9.43 -21.27
CA VAL A 65 -27.24 10.23 -20.60
C VAL A 65 -28.56 10.01 -21.31
N ASP A 66 -29.56 9.53 -20.57
CA ASP A 66 -30.92 9.32 -21.06
C ASP A 66 -31.81 10.48 -20.59
N LEU A 67 -32.15 11.39 -21.51
CA LEU A 67 -33.03 12.53 -21.25
C LEU A 67 -34.51 12.14 -21.35
N GLY A 68 -34.84 11.02 -22.00
CA GLY A 68 -36.19 10.47 -22.03
C GLY A 68 -36.65 10.02 -20.64
N ALA A 69 -35.73 9.49 -19.83
CA ALA A 69 -35.98 9.20 -18.41
C ALA A 69 -36.33 10.44 -17.56
N LEU A 70 -36.02 11.65 -18.05
CA LEU A 70 -36.35 12.93 -17.42
C LEU A 70 -37.60 13.61 -18.02
N GLY A 71 -38.27 12.95 -18.98
CA GLY A 71 -39.46 13.47 -19.66
C GLY A 71 -39.14 14.57 -20.68
N VAL A 72 -37.91 14.62 -21.19
CA VAL A 72 -37.48 15.56 -22.22
C VAL A 72 -37.43 14.86 -23.57
N GLU A 73 -38.33 15.23 -24.47
CA GLU A 73 -38.36 14.79 -25.87
C GLU A 73 -37.67 15.86 -26.72
N LEU A 74 -36.60 15.48 -27.41
CA LEU A 74 -35.84 16.38 -28.30
C LEU A 74 -36.31 16.20 -29.74
N SER A 75 -36.57 17.31 -30.43
CA SER A 75 -36.83 17.30 -31.88
C SER A 75 -35.57 17.00 -32.70
N GLU A 76 -35.72 16.58 -33.96
CA GLU A 76 -34.58 16.28 -34.85
C GLU A 76 -33.64 17.49 -35.06
N GLU A 77 -34.15 18.73 -35.02
CA GLU A 77 -33.33 19.94 -35.11
C GLU A 77 -32.48 20.14 -33.84
N GLU A 78 -33.07 19.97 -32.66
CA GLU A 78 -32.38 20.09 -31.37
C GLU A 78 -31.33 18.99 -31.17
N GLN A 79 -31.57 17.78 -31.69
CA GLN A 79 -30.61 16.68 -31.65
C GLN A 79 -29.34 17.01 -32.47
N ASN A 80 -29.50 17.62 -33.64
CA ASN A 80 -28.37 18.01 -34.49
C ASN A 80 -27.58 19.19 -33.91
N GLU A 81 -28.26 20.18 -33.32
CA GLU A 81 -27.59 21.32 -32.67
C GLU A 81 -26.75 20.87 -31.47
N ILE A 82 -27.28 19.97 -30.64
CA ILE A 82 -26.55 19.39 -29.50
C ILE A 82 -25.39 18.51 -29.98
N ALA A 83 -25.58 17.72 -31.04
CA ALA A 83 -24.51 16.90 -31.61
C ALA A 83 -23.36 17.76 -32.14
N ASP A 84 -23.66 18.87 -32.85
CA ASP A 84 -22.66 19.80 -33.37
C ASP A 84 -21.89 20.53 -32.26
N GLU A 85 -22.57 20.95 -31.18
CA GLU A 85 -21.91 21.54 -30.01
C GLU A 85 -21.00 20.54 -29.27
N LEU A 86 -21.42 19.29 -29.13
CA LEU A 86 -20.59 18.24 -28.54
C LEU A 86 -19.41 17.87 -29.45
N ASP A 87 -19.60 17.86 -30.77
CA ASP A 87 -18.54 17.62 -31.75
C ASP A 87 -17.48 18.72 -31.73
N ALA A 88 -17.89 19.98 -31.56
CA ALA A 88 -16.98 21.11 -31.36
C ALA A 88 -16.16 21.03 -30.06
N SER A 89 -16.70 20.35 -29.03
CA SER A 89 -16.06 20.16 -27.73
C SER A 89 -15.15 18.91 -27.65
N LYS A 90 -15.14 18.06 -28.70
CA LYS A 90 -14.35 16.80 -28.75
C LYS A 90 -12.85 16.99 -28.46
N GLY A 91 -12.28 18.13 -28.83
CA GLY A 91 -10.85 18.41 -28.69
C GLY A 91 -10.39 18.77 -27.27
N GLU A 92 -11.29 19.00 -26.32
CA GLU A 92 -10.95 19.51 -24.98
C GLU A 92 -11.15 18.47 -23.86
N LEU A 93 -11.51 17.24 -24.21
CA LEU A 93 -11.79 16.16 -23.26
C LEU A 93 -10.49 15.47 -22.80
N ALA A 94 -9.75 16.16 -21.93
CA ALA A 94 -8.59 15.61 -21.24
C ALA A 94 -9.03 15.00 -19.91
N MET A 95 -8.91 13.68 -19.77
CA MET A 95 -9.10 13.01 -18.47
C MET A 95 -7.74 12.79 -17.80
N SER A 96 -7.61 13.24 -16.55
CA SER A 96 -6.44 12.97 -15.72
C SER A 96 -6.80 11.85 -14.74
N PHE A 97 -6.24 10.67 -14.93
CA PHE A 97 -6.32 9.57 -13.96
C PHE A 97 -4.96 9.39 -13.30
N ASP A 98 -4.86 9.72 -12.00
CA ASP A 98 -3.64 9.52 -11.19
C ASP A 98 -2.37 10.02 -11.92
N GLY A 99 -2.47 11.20 -12.53
CA GLY A 99 -1.44 11.90 -13.32
C GLY A 99 -1.05 11.28 -14.68
N LEU A 100 -1.72 10.22 -15.11
CA LEU A 100 -1.79 9.85 -16.52
C LEU A 100 -2.77 10.80 -17.22
N LYS A 101 -2.24 11.73 -18.02
CA LYS A 101 -3.04 12.51 -18.95
C LYS A 101 -3.45 11.62 -20.11
N VAL A 102 -4.74 11.33 -20.19
CA VAL A 102 -5.34 10.54 -21.24
C VAL A 102 -6.05 11.50 -22.19
N GLU A 103 -5.41 11.75 -23.33
CA GLU A 103 -6.04 12.44 -24.45
C GLU A 103 -6.90 11.43 -25.21
N ALA A 104 -8.15 11.80 -25.49
CA ALA A 104 -9.05 10.98 -26.28
C ALA A 104 -8.57 10.96 -27.73
N ASP A 105 -8.29 9.77 -28.26
CA ASP A 105 -7.76 9.58 -29.62
C ASP A 105 -8.90 9.68 -30.65
N SER A 106 -10.09 9.22 -30.24
CA SER A 106 -11.35 9.43 -30.96
C SER A 106 -12.50 9.53 -29.97
N VAL A 107 -13.30 10.60 -30.11
CA VAL A 107 -14.58 10.75 -29.40
C VAL A 107 -15.68 10.59 -30.44
N GLU A 108 -16.50 9.55 -30.28
CA GLU A 108 -17.72 9.37 -31.06
C GLU A 108 -18.91 9.79 -30.19
N THR A 109 -19.65 10.78 -30.68
CA THR A 109 -20.88 11.26 -30.05
C THR A 109 -22.05 10.82 -30.92
N SER A 110 -23.03 10.14 -30.33
CA SER A 110 -24.29 9.83 -31.00
C SER A 110 -25.44 10.32 -30.13
N VAL A 111 -26.37 11.03 -30.75
CA VAL A 111 -27.64 11.45 -30.13
C VAL A 111 -28.74 10.72 -30.88
N GLU A 112 -29.37 9.76 -30.22
CA GLU A 112 -30.45 8.95 -30.81
C GLU A 112 -31.56 8.80 -29.76
N ASP A 113 -32.81 9.12 -30.10
CA ASP A 113 -33.99 8.98 -29.22
C ASP A 113 -33.82 9.56 -27.81
N SER A 114 -33.44 10.84 -27.68
CA SER A 114 -33.18 11.51 -26.39
C SER A 114 -32.08 10.86 -25.54
N LYS A 115 -31.23 10.01 -26.12
CA LYS A 115 -30.08 9.40 -25.46
C LYS A 115 -28.78 9.95 -26.05
N ILE A 116 -27.99 10.63 -25.23
CA ILE A 116 -26.66 11.12 -25.59
C ILE A 116 -25.65 10.04 -25.19
N GLN A 117 -24.96 9.47 -26.16
CA GLN A 117 -23.87 8.50 -25.93
C GLN A 117 -22.57 9.11 -26.40
N MET A 118 -21.60 9.22 -25.48
CA MET A 118 -20.22 9.57 -25.80
C MET A 118 -19.34 8.34 -25.56
N THR A 119 -18.72 7.85 -26.63
CA THR A 119 -17.71 6.80 -26.58
C THR A 119 -16.36 7.44 -26.82
N SER A 120 -15.49 7.40 -25.82
CA SER A 120 -14.11 7.85 -25.94
C SER A 120 -13.19 6.65 -25.95
N THR A 121 -12.43 6.50 -27.02
CA THR A 121 -11.31 5.55 -27.08
C THR A 121 -10.02 6.35 -26.95
N SER A 122 -9.18 5.96 -26.01
CA SER A 122 -7.92 6.64 -25.74
C SER A 122 -6.75 5.67 -25.76
N GLU A 123 -5.75 6.00 -26.56
CA GLU A 123 -4.45 5.35 -26.58
C GLU A 123 -3.40 6.34 -26.10
N THR A 124 -3.11 6.32 -24.80
CA THR A 124 -1.98 7.08 -24.29
C THR A 124 -0.75 6.21 -24.27
N ILE A 125 0.17 6.49 -25.20
CA ILE A 125 1.51 5.90 -25.21
C ILE A 125 2.45 6.88 -24.51
N GLN A 126 2.64 6.72 -23.20
CA GLN A 126 3.74 7.42 -22.53
C GLN A 126 5.02 6.62 -22.70
N MET A 127 6.00 7.20 -23.40
CA MET A 127 7.37 6.70 -23.32
C MET A 127 7.90 6.99 -21.92
N MET A 128 8.12 5.92 -21.16
CA MET A 128 8.64 6.06 -19.81
C MET A 128 10.14 6.32 -19.87
N GLU A 129 10.57 7.46 -19.33
CA GLU A 129 11.99 7.74 -19.17
C GLU A 129 12.64 6.66 -18.30
N ARG A 130 13.76 6.12 -18.75
CA ARG A 130 14.51 5.08 -18.04
C ARG A 130 14.85 5.49 -16.60
N PHE A 131 15.09 6.78 -16.37
CA PHE A 131 15.33 7.35 -15.06
C PHE A 131 14.15 7.13 -14.09
N LYS A 132 12.91 7.31 -14.56
CA LYS A 132 11.70 7.11 -13.75
C LYS A 132 11.54 5.64 -13.34
N LEU A 133 11.72 4.71 -14.28
CA LEU A 133 11.71 3.27 -14.00
C LEU A 133 12.77 2.87 -12.97
N LEU A 134 14.00 3.35 -13.15
CA LEU A 134 15.11 3.02 -12.26
C LEU A 134 14.84 3.52 -10.84
N ALA A 135 14.34 4.75 -10.69
CA ALA A 135 14.07 5.31 -9.38
C ALA A 135 12.82 4.68 -8.72
N THR A 136 11.79 4.26 -9.47
CA THR A 136 10.71 3.41 -8.92
C THR A 136 11.25 2.07 -8.39
N CYS A 137 12.20 1.44 -9.09
CA CYS A 137 12.85 0.22 -8.59
C CYS A 137 13.62 0.46 -7.28
N ILE A 138 14.30 1.61 -7.17
CA ILE A 138 15.03 2.00 -5.94
C ILE A 138 14.07 2.22 -4.78
N VAL A 139 12.94 2.91 -5.00
CA VAL A 139 11.91 3.12 -3.98
C VAL A 139 11.34 1.78 -3.50
N ALA A 140 11.00 0.87 -4.42
CA ALA A 140 10.51 -0.46 -4.07
C ALA A 140 11.55 -1.29 -3.28
N MET A 141 12.84 -1.20 -3.61
CA MET A 141 13.90 -1.83 -2.82
C MET A 141 13.98 -1.26 -1.40
N LEU A 142 13.85 0.06 -1.24
CA LEU A 142 13.89 0.71 0.07
C LEU A 142 12.69 0.31 0.93
N GLU A 143 11.50 0.17 0.31
CA GLU A 143 10.31 -0.36 0.98
C GLU A 143 10.50 -1.80 1.46
N LEU A 144 11.01 -2.68 0.60
CA LEU A 144 11.31 -4.08 0.97
C LEU A 144 12.34 -4.17 2.10
N MET A 145 13.37 -3.31 2.09
CA MET A 145 14.36 -3.25 3.17
C MET A 145 13.72 -2.82 4.49
N LEU A 146 12.84 -1.82 4.46
CA LEU A 146 12.14 -1.35 5.65
C LEU A 146 11.23 -2.45 6.23
N ALA A 147 10.53 -3.19 5.38
CA ALA A 147 9.69 -4.33 5.77
C ALA A 147 10.53 -5.48 6.32
N LEU A 148 11.70 -5.75 5.74
CA LEU A 148 12.60 -6.78 6.23
C LEU A 148 13.07 -6.47 7.66
N VAL A 149 13.40 -5.20 7.93
CA VAL A 149 13.81 -4.76 9.27
C VAL A 149 12.69 -4.99 10.29
N THR A 150 11.44 -4.60 9.99
CA THR A 150 10.31 -4.80 10.91
C THR A 150 10.03 -6.29 11.16
N VAL A 151 10.10 -7.13 10.12
CA VAL A 151 9.95 -8.60 10.24
C VAL A 151 11.04 -9.20 11.13
N ILE A 152 12.30 -8.75 11.01
CA ILE A 152 13.40 -9.22 11.88
C ILE A 152 13.12 -8.89 13.36
N PHE A 153 12.62 -7.68 13.65
CA PHE A 153 12.27 -7.30 15.02
C PHE A 153 11.07 -8.09 15.55
N ALA A 154 10.07 -8.38 14.70
CA ALA A 154 8.95 -9.24 15.05
C ALA A 154 9.44 -10.66 15.40
N GLY A 155 10.37 -11.21 14.62
CA GLY A 155 10.97 -12.52 14.88
C GLY A 155 11.75 -12.59 16.18
N ARG A 156 12.45 -11.50 16.54
CA ARG A 156 13.12 -11.37 17.84
C ARG A 156 12.13 -11.38 19.01
N LEU A 157 10.96 -10.76 18.84
CA LEU A 157 9.89 -10.81 19.83
C LEU A 157 9.27 -12.21 19.93
N CYS A 158 8.96 -12.87 18.81
CA CYS A 158 8.46 -14.25 18.81
C CYS A 158 9.46 -15.22 19.46
N LYS A 159 10.77 -15.01 19.25
CA LYS A 159 11.82 -15.78 19.92
C LYS A 159 11.82 -15.55 21.44
N ALA A 160 11.58 -14.32 21.90
CA ALA A 160 11.46 -14.03 23.33
C ALA A 160 10.24 -14.74 23.94
N PHE A 161 9.09 -14.69 23.26
CA PHE A 161 7.88 -15.41 23.70
C PHE A 161 8.01 -16.94 23.65
N ARG A 162 8.95 -17.50 22.88
CA ARG A 162 9.15 -18.96 22.79
C ARG A 162 9.86 -19.54 24.03
N TYR A 163 10.71 -18.74 24.67
CA TYR A 163 11.57 -19.16 25.77
C TYR A 163 11.27 -18.37 27.06
N CYS A 164 10.12 -17.69 27.13
CA CYS A 164 9.79 -16.92 28.31
C CYS A 164 9.23 -17.83 29.41
N GLU A 165 9.66 -17.57 30.63
CA GLU A 165 9.08 -18.18 31.84
C GLU A 165 7.83 -17.40 32.30
N THR A 166 7.82 -16.09 32.06
CA THR A 166 6.68 -15.19 32.26
C THR A 166 6.56 -14.21 31.09
N PRO A 167 5.34 -13.88 30.63
CA PRO A 167 5.12 -12.88 29.59
C PRO A 167 5.61 -11.47 29.98
N PHE A 168 5.76 -11.20 31.28
CA PHE A 168 6.24 -9.93 31.82
C PHE A 168 7.76 -9.89 32.01
N GLY A 169 8.48 -10.87 31.45
CA GLY A 169 9.93 -10.91 31.50
C GLY A 169 10.55 -9.68 30.83
N MET A 170 11.62 -9.15 31.43
CA MET A 170 12.35 -7.99 30.91
C MET A 170 12.83 -8.19 29.47
N ASP A 171 13.19 -9.42 29.09
CA ASP A 171 13.56 -9.76 27.72
C ASP A 171 12.40 -9.58 26.72
N VAL A 172 11.19 -10.01 27.08
CA VAL A 172 9.99 -9.85 26.24
C VAL A 172 9.68 -8.35 26.08
N ILE A 173 9.63 -7.61 27.19
CA ILE A 173 9.36 -6.16 27.18
C ILE A 173 10.38 -5.41 26.31
N LYS A 174 11.67 -5.75 26.45
CA LYS A 174 12.74 -5.14 25.65
C LYS A 174 12.58 -5.43 24.16
N LYS A 175 12.22 -6.66 23.77
CA LYS A 175 11.97 -7.00 22.36
C LYS A 175 10.69 -6.36 21.82
N MET A 176 9.67 -6.21 22.65
CA MET A 176 8.42 -5.56 22.25
C MET A 176 8.62 -4.06 22.03
N THR A 177 9.41 -3.42 22.89
CA THR A 177 9.85 -2.03 22.74
C THR A 177 10.64 -1.83 21.44
N GLN A 178 11.56 -2.75 21.12
CA GLN A 178 12.32 -2.71 19.87
C GLN A 178 11.43 -2.83 18.63
N LEU A 179 10.41 -3.70 18.67
CA LEU A 179 9.42 -3.80 17.60
C LEU A 179 8.60 -2.51 17.45
N ALA A 180 8.13 -1.94 18.56
CA ALA A 180 7.37 -0.69 18.56
C ALA A 180 8.17 0.46 17.90
N TYR A 181 9.44 0.61 18.26
CA TYR A 181 10.31 1.62 17.65
C TYR A 181 10.63 1.32 16.19
N ALA A 182 10.75 0.05 15.78
CA ALA A 182 10.95 -0.31 14.37
C ALA A 182 9.73 0.01 13.49
N LEU A 183 8.52 0.00 14.07
CA LEU A 183 7.29 0.35 13.35
C LEU A 183 7.13 1.86 13.11
N ILE A 184 7.81 2.73 13.87
CA ILE A 184 7.73 4.19 13.69
C ILE A 184 8.28 4.62 12.32
N PRO A 185 9.53 4.27 11.93
CA PRO A 185 10.02 4.55 10.58
C PRO A 185 9.13 3.97 9.50
N TRP A 186 8.57 2.76 9.70
CA TRP A 186 7.65 2.15 8.76
C TRP A 186 6.38 3.00 8.55
N ALA A 187 5.72 3.41 9.62
CA ALA A 187 4.48 4.19 9.56
C ALA A 187 4.65 5.55 8.86
N VAL A 188 5.83 6.16 8.96
CA VAL A 188 6.11 7.48 8.35
C VAL A 188 6.64 7.33 6.92
N LEU A 189 7.58 6.40 6.69
CA LEU A 189 8.27 6.29 5.41
C LEU A 189 7.44 5.54 4.37
N HIS A 190 6.69 4.50 4.73
CA HIS A 190 5.94 3.71 3.74
C HIS A 190 4.96 4.55 2.90
N PRO A 191 4.09 5.41 3.49
CA PRO A 191 3.24 6.30 2.70
C PRO A 191 4.03 7.27 1.84
N THR A 192 5.13 7.81 2.39
CA THR A 192 6.01 8.75 1.68
C THR A 192 6.67 8.10 0.46
N LEU A 193 7.12 6.84 0.60
CA LEU A 193 7.69 6.05 -0.50
C LEU A 193 6.65 5.75 -1.57
N LYS A 194 5.44 5.35 -1.17
CA LYS A 194 4.35 5.08 -2.10
C LYS A 194 4.00 6.32 -2.93
N ASN A 195 3.97 7.49 -2.31
CA ASN A 195 3.70 8.74 -3.00
C ASN A 195 4.89 9.17 -3.87
N ALA A 196 6.13 8.92 -3.44
CA ALA A 196 7.31 9.14 -4.26
C ALA A 196 7.34 8.24 -5.50
N ALA A 197 6.88 6.99 -5.39
CA ALA A 197 6.68 6.12 -6.54
C ALA A 197 5.55 6.65 -7.44
N GLY A 198 4.43 7.09 -6.86
CA GLY A 198 3.32 7.72 -7.58
C GLY A 198 3.76 8.94 -8.39
N LEU A 199 4.59 9.81 -7.83
CA LEU A 199 5.18 10.98 -8.51
C LEU A 199 6.01 10.65 -9.76
N MET A 200 6.46 9.41 -9.91
CA MET A 200 7.17 8.99 -11.12
C MET A 200 6.20 8.77 -12.29
N PHE A 201 4.93 8.49 -11.98
CA PHE A 201 3.86 8.25 -12.94
C PHE A 201 2.86 9.41 -12.99
N SER A 202 2.84 10.28 -11.96
CA SER A 202 1.90 11.39 -11.80
C SER A 202 2.61 12.70 -11.47
N ASN A 203 2.05 13.85 -11.87
CA ASN A 203 2.60 15.17 -11.53
C ASN A 203 2.05 15.74 -10.21
N GLU A 204 1.34 14.93 -9.42
CA GLU A 204 0.67 15.39 -8.20
C GLU A 204 1.41 14.93 -6.94
N VAL A 205 1.84 15.90 -6.13
CA VAL A 205 2.43 15.62 -4.82
C VAL A 205 1.31 15.55 -3.79
N GLN A 206 0.93 14.34 -3.40
CA GLN A 206 0.04 14.13 -2.27
C GLN A 206 0.86 13.66 -1.07
N PHE A 207 0.75 14.35 0.06
CA PHE A 207 1.29 13.87 1.34
C PHE A 207 0.17 13.16 2.09
N THR A 208 0.25 11.83 2.16
CA THR A 208 -0.71 11.02 2.90
C THR A 208 -0.03 10.43 4.12
N VAL A 209 -0.64 10.61 5.28
CA VAL A 209 -0.20 9.95 6.51
C VAL A 209 -1.14 8.78 6.76
N ASP A 210 -0.58 7.59 6.95
CA ASP A 210 -1.37 6.41 7.34
C ASP A 210 -1.68 6.48 8.84
N ILE A 211 -2.82 7.10 9.16
CA ILE A 211 -3.35 7.22 10.52
C ILE A 211 -3.56 5.83 11.13
N GLY A 212 -3.93 4.83 10.33
CA GLY A 212 -4.13 3.45 10.78
C GLY A 212 -2.85 2.86 11.35
N MET A 213 -1.73 3.00 10.63
CA MET A 213 -0.43 2.52 11.12
C MET A 213 0.08 3.30 12.34
N ILE A 214 -0.19 4.61 12.44
CA ILE A 214 0.12 5.38 13.65
C ILE A 214 -0.64 4.82 14.86
N ILE A 215 -1.93 4.52 14.69
CA ILE A 215 -2.73 3.90 15.76
C ILE A 215 -2.14 2.55 16.17
N VAL A 216 -1.75 1.71 15.21
CA VAL A 216 -1.10 0.42 15.50
C VAL A 216 0.19 0.60 16.31
N VAL A 217 1.04 1.56 15.93
CA VAL A 217 2.26 1.89 16.69
C VAL A 217 1.94 2.30 18.13
N LEU A 218 0.96 3.19 18.31
CA LEU A 218 0.53 3.63 19.64
C LEU A 218 -0.03 2.48 20.47
N LEU A 219 -0.79 1.56 19.88
CA LEU A 219 -1.30 0.37 20.56
C LEU A 219 -0.17 -0.56 21.00
N VAL A 220 0.83 -0.81 20.14
CA VAL A 220 1.99 -1.64 20.50
C VAL A 220 2.81 -0.98 21.61
N LEU A 221 2.98 0.35 21.58
CA LEU A 221 3.60 1.10 22.67
C LEU A 221 2.79 0.99 23.97
N ALA A 222 1.47 1.19 23.93
CA ALA A 222 0.60 1.08 25.09
C ALA A 222 0.66 -0.32 25.71
N LEU A 223 0.59 -1.38 24.89
CA LEU A 223 0.81 -2.76 25.32
C LEU A 223 2.19 -2.93 25.98
N THR A 224 3.24 -2.30 25.44
CA THR A 224 4.59 -2.35 26.02
C THR A 224 4.63 -1.72 27.41
N TYR A 225 3.95 -0.59 27.60
CA TYR A 225 3.82 0.03 28.93
C TYR A 225 3.02 -0.85 29.89
N ILE A 226 1.90 -1.43 29.45
CA ILE A 226 1.11 -2.36 30.28
C ILE A 226 1.97 -3.53 30.76
N PHE A 227 2.77 -4.12 29.87
CA PHE A 227 3.66 -5.23 30.24
C PHE A 227 4.76 -4.77 31.21
N LYS A 228 5.32 -3.56 31.00
CA LYS A 228 6.33 -2.99 31.91
C LYS A 228 5.77 -2.74 33.31
N TYR A 229 4.58 -2.14 33.43
CA TYR A 229 3.94 -1.92 34.73
C TYR A 229 3.44 -3.22 35.36
N GLY A 230 2.97 -4.18 34.55
CA GLY A 230 2.63 -5.53 35.03
C GLY A 230 3.82 -6.24 35.65
N ALA A 231 5.02 -6.13 35.06
CA ALA A 231 6.24 -6.67 35.63
C ALA A 231 6.59 -6.02 36.99
N MET A 232 6.40 -4.70 37.12
CA MET A 232 6.63 -3.98 38.39
C MET A 232 5.67 -4.44 39.49
N LEU A 233 4.38 -4.61 39.18
CA LEU A 233 3.39 -5.10 40.14
C LEU A 233 3.65 -6.54 40.59
N GLN A 234 4.13 -7.40 39.68
CA GLN A 234 4.53 -8.76 40.03
C GLN A 234 5.75 -8.77 40.96
N GLN A 235 6.71 -7.89 40.71
CA GLN A 235 7.90 -7.76 41.57
C GLN A 235 7.53 -7.28 42.98
N GLU A 236 6.68 -6.25 43.12
CA GLU A 236 6.24 -5.76 44.44
C GLU A 236 5.44 -6.81 45.23
N SER A 237 4.67 -7.65 44.53
CA SER A 237 3.92 -8.74 45.15
C SER A 237 4.83 -9.88 45.65
N ASP A 238 5.88 -10.22 44.90
CA ASP A 238 6.86 -11.24 45.29
C ASP A 238 7.79 -10.75 46.41
N GLU A 239 8.07 -9.44 46.50
CA GLU A 239 8.90 -8.84 47.57
C GLU A 239 8.13 -8.66 48.91
N THR A 240 6.80 -8.80 48.92
CA THR A 240 5.97 -8.62 50.13
C THR A 240 5.53 -9.92 50.81
N LEU A 241 5.90 -11.09 50.26
CA LEU A 241 5.72 -12.43 50.83
C LEU A 241 6.97 -12.93 51.56
#